data_AF-A0A7V4PAC4-F1
#
_entry.id   AF-A0A7V4PAC4-F1
#
_cell.length_a   1.000
_cell.length_b   1.000
_cell.length_c   1.000
_cell.angle_alpha   90.00
_cell.angle_beta   90.00
_cell.angle_gamma   90.00
#
_symmetry.space_group_name_H-M   'P 1'
#
loop_
_entity.id
_entity.type
_entity.pdbx_description
1 polymer ?
#
loop_
_entity_poly.entity_id
_entity_poly.type
_entity_poly.pdbx_seq_one_letter_code
_entity_poly.pdbx_strand_id
1 'polypeptide(L)'
;MSTNGSLNRKLRMALVGGGQGAFIGRVHATAAVMDNRAALVAGCLSSNPEKAKASAPDYDIPPERAYTSIQELIAKEKALPADQR
;
A
#
# COMPACT_ATOMS: atom_id res chain seq x y z
N MET A 1 23.02 6.24 -9.11
CA MET A 1 22.56 4.85 -9.17
C MET A 1 21.07 4.81 -8.88
N SER A 2 20.27 4.15 -9.71
CA SER A 2 18.87 3.89 -9.38
C SER A 2 18.82 2.78 -8.33
N THR A 3 18.22 3.04 -7.17
CA THR A 3 18.02 2.06 -6.08
C THR A 3 17.20 0.83 -6.50
N ASN A 4 16.37 0.97 -7.54
CA ASN A 4 15.55 -0.08 -8.14
C ASN A 4 15.85 -0.21 -9.63
N GLY A 5 15.68 -1.41 -10.19
CA GLY A 5 15.78 -1.66 -11.64
C GLY A 5 14.72 -0.89 -12.44
N SER A 6 14.91 -0.85 -13.76
CA SER A 6 14.02 -0.15 -14.69
C SER A 6 12.67 -0.86 -14.79
N LEU A 7 11.65 -0.32 -14.12
CA LEU A 7 10.27 -0.63 -14.40
C LEU A 7 9.78 0.41 -15.42
N ASN A 8 9.18 0.00 -16.55
CA ASN A 8 8.52 0.91 -17.50
C ASN A 8 7.21 1.51 -16.92
N ARG A 9 7.14 1.64 -15.59
CA ARG A 9 6.02 2.13 -14.78
C ARG A 9 6.53 2.45 -13.36
N LYS A 10 5.70 3.12 -12.56
CA LYS A 10 5.93 3.21 -11.10
C LYS A 10 5.85 1.83 -10.45
N LEU A 11 6.64 1.61 -9.40
CA LEU A 11 6.48 0.48 -8.50
C LEU A 11 5.10 0.59 -7.83
N ARG A 12 4.30 -0.46 -7.91
CA ARG A 12 3.05 -0.56 -7.15
C ARG A 12 3.39 -1.27 -5.85
N MET A 13 3.15 -0.60 -4.74
CA MET A 13 3.49 -1.12 -3.42
C MET A 13 2.28 -1.14 -2.51
N ALA A 14 2.38 -1.95 -1.46
CA ALA A 14 1.40 -2.00 -0.39
C ALA A 14 2.07 -1.67 0.95
N LEU A 15 1.30 -1.11 1.88
CA LEU A 15 1.74 -0.84 3.25
C LEU A 15 1.13 -1.86 4.22
N VAL A 16 1.95 -2.47 5.08
CA VAL A 16 1.49 -3.38 6.13
C VAL A 16 1.77 -2.73 7.48
N GLY A 17 0.72 -2.52 8.27
CA GLY A 17 0.76 -1.71 9.49
C GLY A 17 0.71 -0.21 9.20
N GLY A 18 0.92 0.61 10.24
CA GLY A 18 0.99 2.06 10.08
C GLY A 18 -0.34 2.75 9.79
N GLY A 19 -1.49 2.16 10.15
CA GLY A 19 -2.81 2.80 10.02
C GLY A 19 -2.98 4.11 10.81
N GLN A 20 -4.21 4.59 10.89
CA GLN A 20 -4.58 5.87 11.50
C GLN A 20 -3.99 6.02 12.91
N GLY A 21 -3.37 7.18 13.17
CA GLY A 21 -2.70 7.49 14.43
C GLY A 21 -1.24 7.00 14.53
N ALA A 22 -0.73 6.25 13.55
CA ALA A 22 0.68 5.82 13.53
C ALA A 22 1.56 6.81 12.76
N PHE A 23 2.54 7.40 13.45
CA PHE A 23 3.53 8.30 12.83
C PHE A 23 4.38 7.61 11.76
N ILE A 24 4.85 6.39 12.05
CA ILE A 24 5.78 5.65 11.18
C ILE A 24 5.13 5.30 9.84
N GLY A 25 3.86 4.92 9.82
CA GLY A 25 3.15 4.61 8.56
C GLY A 25 3.17 5.79 7.59
N ARG A 26 2.90 7.00 8.10
CA ARG A 26 2.90 8.23 7.30
C ARG A 26 4.28 8.57 6.77
N VAL A 27 5.32 8.42 7.59
CA VAL A 27 6.71 8.67 7.16
C VAL A 27 7.13 7.72 6.04
N HIS A 28 6.83 6.42 6.18
CA HIS A 28 7.16 5.43 5.16
C HIS A 28 6.40 5.65 3.86
N ALA A 29 5.09 5.89 3.92
CA ALA A 29 4.29 6.18 2.73
C ALA A 29 4.79 7.44 2.01
N THR A 30 5.10 8.50 2.75
CA THR A 30 5.60 9.77 2.20
C THR A 30 6.97 9.57 1.53
N ALA A 31 7.92 8.93 2.21
CA ALA A 31 9.25 8.69 1.68
C ALA A 31 9.22 7.81 0.42
N ALA A 32 8.35 6.80 0.40
CA ALA A 32 8.27 5.87 -0.73
C ALA A 32 7.75 6.51 -2.02
N VAL A 33 6.87 7.50 -1.94
CA VAL A 33 6.32 8.20 -3.12
C VAL A 33 7.08 9.49 -3.49
N MET A 34 7.97 9.96 -2.62
CA MET A 34 8.65 11.26 -2.74
C MET A 34 9.46 11.43 -4.02
N ASP A 35 10.12 10.38 -4.49
CA ASP A 35 10.92 10.40 -5.73
C ASP A 35 10.08 10.10 -6.98
N ASN A 36 8.76 9.97 -6.82
CA ASN A 36 7.79 9.66 -7.87
C ASN A 36 8.03 8.30 -8.57
N ARG A 37 8.77 7.37 -7.94
CA ARG A 37 9.08 6.04 -8.50
C ARG A 37 8.17 4.94 -7.98
N ALA A 38 7.42 5.18 -6.90
CA ALA A 38 6.41 4.26 -6.39
C ALA A 38 5.03 4.91 -6.24
N ALA A 39 4.01 4.07 -6.19
CA ALA A 39 2.64 4.40 -5.87
C ALA A 39 2.12 3.39 -4.84
N LEU A 40 1.56 3.91 -3.75
CA LEU A 40 0.87 3.10 -2.75
C LEU A 40 -0.53 2.77 -3.29
N VAL A 41 -0.81 1.49 -3.47
CA VAL A 41 -2.04 1.04 -4.16
C VAL A 41 -2.91 0.12 -3.31
N ALA A 42 -2.37 -0.43 -2.22
CA ALA A 42 -3.05 -1.35 -1.32
C ALA A 42 -2.49 -1.22 0.10
N GLY A 43 -3.22 -1.73 1.09
CA GLY A 43 -2.73 -1.74 2.46
C GLY A 43 -3.38 -2.78 3.36
N CYS A 44 -2.60 -3.29 4.31
CA CYS A 44 -3.05 -4.07 5.46
C CYS A 44 -2.75 -3.26 6.73
N LEU A 45 -3.53 -2.20 6.95
CA LEU A 45 -3.19 -1.12 7.88
C LEU A 45 -3.48 -1.47 9.36
N SER A 46 -4.40 -2.42 9.59
CA SER A 46 -4.83 -2.89 10.90
C SER A 46 -5.49 -4.26 10.79
N SER A 47 -5.42 -5.08 11.83
CA SER A 47 -6.17 -6.34 11.94
C SER A 47 -7.67 -6.11 12.21
N ASN A 48 -8.04 -4.98 12.79
CA ASN A 48 -9.44 -4.56 12.93
C ASN A 48 -9.95 -3.98 11.59
N PRO A 49 -11.03 -4.55 10.99
CA PRO A 49 -11.57 -4.12 9.70
C PRO A 49 -12.05 -2.67 9.64
N GLU A 50 -12.67 -2.18 10.71
CA GLU A 50 -13.18 -0.81 10.77
C GLU A 50 -12.01 0.18 10.75
N LYS A 51 -10.99 -0.09 11.57
CA LYS A 51 -9.76 0.72 11.59
C LYS A 51 -9.01 0.66 10.27
N ALA A 52 -8.91 -0.51 9.64
CA ALA A 52 -8.22 -0.68 8.36
C ALA A 52 -8.89 0.17 7.26
N LYS A 53 -10.22 0.09 7.16
CA LYS A 53 -11.01 0.89 6.20
C LYS A 53 -10.97 2.38 6.51
N ALA A 54 -11.05 2.77 7.79
CA ALA A 54 -10.95 4.16 8.20
C ALA A 54 -9.57 4.77 7.92
N SER A 55 -8.51 3.95 7.93
CA SER A 55 -7.14 4.38 7.65
C SER A 55 -6.83 4.51 6.16
N ALA A 56 -7.58 3.82 5.29
CA ALA A 56 -7.27 3.76 3.86
C ALA A 56 -7.33 5.13 3.14
N PRO A 57 -8.32 6.00 3.40
CA PRO A 57 -8.38 7.34 2.82
C PRO A 57 -7.18 8.22 3.14
N ASP A 58 -6.57 8.08 4.32
CA ASP A 58 -5.38 8.86 4.69
C ASP A 58 -4.22 8.62 3.72
N TYR A 59 -4.19 7.46 3.08
CA TYR A 59 -3.12 6.99 2.20
C TYR A 59 -3.53 6.95 0.71
N ASP A 60 -4.70 7.48 0.34
CA ASP A 60 -5.30 7.35 -0.98
C ASP A 60 -5.43 5.89 -1.45
N ILE A 61 -5.59 4.95 -0.50
CA ILE A 61 -5.81 3.53 -0.81
C ILE A 61 -7.30 3.30 -1.07
N PRO A 62 -7.68 2.67 -2.20
CA PRO A 62 -9.06 2.31 -2.46
C PRO A 62 -9.62 1.36 -1.38
N PRO A 63 -10.86 1.55 -0.90
CA PRO A 63 -11.45 0.70 0.15
C PRO A 63 -11.44 -0.81 -0.18
N GLU A 64 -11.54 -1.17 -1.45
CA GLU A 64 -11.47 -2.54 -1.96
C GLU A 64 -10.08 -3.19 -1.83
N ARG A 65 -9.03 -2.37 -1.69
CA ARG A 65 -7.62 -2.80 -1.49
C ARG A 65 -7.11 -2.49 -0.07
N ALA A 66 -8.03 -2.18 0.84
CA ALA A 66 -7.78 -2.09 2.26
C ALA A 66 -8.09 -3.45 2.92
N TYR A 67 -7.07 -4.28 3.04
CA TYR A 67 -7.15 -5.63 3.60
C TYR A 67 -6.93 -5.62 5.12
N THR A 68 -7.30 -6.71 5.77
CA THR A 68 -7.15 -6.88 7.23
C THR A 68 -6.14 -7.96 7.61
N SER A 69 -5.67 -8.73 6.63
CA SER A 69 -4.58 -9.70 6.80
C SER A 69 -3.59 -9.65 5.65
N ILE A 70 -2.35 -9.99 5.97
CA ILE A 70 -1.25 -10.09 4.99
C ILE A 70 -1.56 -11.21 3.98
N GLN A 71 -2.15 -12.31 4.45
CA GLN A 71 -2.51 -13.45 3.61
C GLN A 71 -3.56 -13.06 2.57
N GLU A 72 -4.61 -12.33 2.98
CA GLU A 72 -5.64 -11.82 2.07
C GLU A 72 -5.06 -10.83 1.06
N LEU A 73 -4.22 -9.90 1.52
CA LEU A 73 -3.53 -8.94 0.67
C LEU A 73 -2.74 -9.66 -0.42
N ILE A 74 -1.87 -10.60 -0.06
CA ILE A 74 -1.06 -11.32 -1.04
C ILE A 74 -1.94 -12.12 -2.00
N ALA A 75 -2.98 -12.81 -1.50
CA ALA A 75 -3.85 -13.63 -2.33
C ALA A 75 -4.62 -12.79 -3.37
N LYS A 76 -5.25 -11.68 -2.94
CA LYS A 76 -6.04 -10.81 -3.83
C LYS A 76 -5.17 -10.04 -4.81
N GLU A 77 -4.06 -9.47 -4.34
CA GLU A 77 -3.13 -8.72 -5.19
C GLU A 77 -2.43 -9.62 -6.23
N LYS A 78 -2.13 -10.88 -5.88
CA LYS A 78 -1.56 -11.84 -6.83
C LYS A 78 -2.56 -12.26 -7.91
N ALA A 79 -3.85 -12.26 -7.60
CA ALA A 79 -4.93 -12.61 -8.52
C ALA A 79 -5.27 -11.48 -9.51
N LEU A 80 -4.82 -10.24 -9.26
CA LEU A 80 -5.01 -9.14 -10.19
C LEU A 80 -4.19 -9.32 -11.47
N PRO A 81 -4.66 -8.76 -12.60
CA PRO A 81 -3.89 -8.67 -13.84
C PRO A 81 -2.49 -8.07 -13.62
N ALA A 82 -1.51 -8.50 -14.43
CA ALA A 82 -0.11 -8.07 -14.28
C ALA A 82 0.08 -6.54 -14.42
N ASP A 83 -0.82 -5.89 -15.16
CA ASP A 83 -0.91 -4.45 -15.36
C ASP A 83 -1.63 -3.73 -14.21
N GLN A 84 -2.22 -4.42 -13.24
CA GLN A 84 -2.94 -3.84 -12.10
C GLN A 84 -2.29 -4.14 -10.74
N ARG A 85 -1.44 -5.17 -10.67
CA ARG A 85 -0.60 -5.52 -9.50
C ARG A 85 0.74 -4.77 -9.47
#